data_AF-M0M133-F1
#
_entry.id   AF-M0M133-F1
#
_cell.length_a   1.000
_cell.length_b   1.000
_cell.length_c   1.000
_cell.angle_alpha   90.00
_cell.angle_beta   90.00
_cell.angle_gamma   90.00
#
_symmetry.space_group_name_H-M   'P 1'
#
loop_
_entity.id
_entity.type
_entity.pdbx_description
1 polymer ?
#
loop_
_entity_poly.entity_id
_entity_poly.type
_entity_poly.pdbx_seq_one_letter_code
_entity_poly.pdbx_strand_id
1 'polypeptide(L)'
;MRSPSRQRLGALLVVLAVIVVVGPLAVSAATTPTASAADNDSTRGATLVGMQSEGAVTQYDANGDEVWTERGENVDYFDVTKLDNGTVLAGFIVEGEQSCGEYEAPCSRTGYRLIEPQPEPHVVNEWSFPVATKLNSEVHDANILSSGEVIMTDMDAERVFTIAPNGTTTWQWNASNFYDAPPDPTQTDWLHINDVDPIGGDRYMVSVRNANQLLVIERGEGVVDVINEDTERGNDQNCKANNGLADYSNDSGGDVRCGDPEILNHQHNPQYLGPDAILVADSENDRVVELHERNGSWEVVWGVDSSNGVRFDWPRDADRLPNGNTLITDSRNNRVVEVTPEGETVWNTDTGIWPYEAERLPYNEILNDDQLPRMNGTGDTPTTSGETLPLLGQAHAGLSYVVSLPVWFQPWHIGALALGVIFALVGGVLVWSGRRR
;
A
#
# COMPACT_ATOMS: atom_id res chain seq x y z
N MET A 1 -6.94 4.09 57.64
CA MET A 1 -5.75 4.48 56.86
C MET A 1 -5.84 5.97 56.55
N ARG A 2 -4.77 6.76 56.76
CA ARG A 2 -4.78 8.19 56.42
C ARG A 2 -4.65 8.35 54.91
N SER A 3 -5.55 9.12 54.30
CA SER A 3 -5.47 9.46 52.87
C SER A 3 -4.12 10.14 52.55
N PRO A 4 -3.43 9.78 51.46
CA PRO A 4 -2.17 10.40 51.08
C PRO A 4 -2.33 11.91 50.87
N SER A 5 -1.31 12.69 51.22
CA SER A 5 -1.32 14.13 50.93
C SER A 5 -1.35 14.36 49.43
N ARG A 6 -1.95 15.48 48.99
CA ARG A 6 -2.02 15.85 47.55
C ARG A 6 -0.64 15.82 46.87
N GLN A 7 0.41 16.22 47.60
CA GLN A 7 1.78 16.16 47.11
C GLN A 7 2.27 14.72 46.89
N ARG A 8 1.97 13.79 47.82
CA ARG A 8 2.36 12.38 47.68
C ARG A 8 1.59 11.69 46.57
N LEU A 9 0.29 11.96 46.45
CA LEU A 9 -0.53 11.45 45.36
C LEU A 9 -0.05 11.99 44.01
N GLY A 10 0.26 13.29 43.94
CA GLY A 10 0.77 13.91 42.71
C GLY A 10 2.14 13.35 42.29
N ALA A 11 3.06 13.17 43.24
CA ALA A 11 4.36 12.55 42.96
C ALA A 11 4.20 11.10 42.47
N LEU A 12 3.28 10.33 43.06
CA LEU A 12 2.99 8.96 42.64
C LEU A 12 2.43 8.92 41.22
N LEU A 13 1.55 9.85 40.84
CA LEU A 13 1.03 9.94 39.46
C LEU A 13 2.14 10.28 38.47
N VAL A 14 3.08 11.18 38.80
CA VAL A 14 4.22 11.48 37.91
C VAL A 14 5.12 10.24 37.74
N VAL A 15 5.37 9.48 38.80
CA VAL A 15 6.13 8.22 38.70
C VAL A 15 5.39 7.19 37.84
N LEU A 16 4.07 7.05 38.05
CA LEU A 16 3.23 6.18 37.22
C LEU A 16 3.24 6.60 35.74
N ALA A 17 3.25 7.90 35.44
CA ALA A 17 3.37 8.40 34.08
C ALA A 17 4.63 7.86 33.40
N VAL A 18 5.78 7.92 34.09
CA VAL A 18 7.04 7.38 33.57
C VAL A 18 6.97 5.87 33.38
N ILE A 19 6.40 5.13 34.35
CA ILE A 19 6.30 3.67 34.27
C ILE A 19 5.40 3.24 33.11
N VAL A 20 4.23 3.87 32.95
CA VAL A 20 3.24 3.55 31.91
C VAL A 20 3.78 3.86 30.52
N VAL A 21 4.65 4.86 30.37
CA VAL A 21 5.27 5.19 29.08
C VAL A 21 6.50 4.33 28.82
N VAL A 22 7.50 4.41 29.71
CA VAL A 22 8.82 3.81 29.48
C VAL A 22 8.79 2.29 29.59
N GLY A 23 8.01 1.76 30.54
CA GLY A 23 7.94 0.32 30.78
C GLY A 23 7.49 -0.46 29.54
N PRO A 24 6.31 -0.16 28.97
CA PRO A 24 5.84 -0.87 27.80
C PRO A 24 6.69 -0.65 26.55
N LEU A 25 7.17 0.59 26.29
CA LEU A 25 8.09 0.85 25.17
C LEU A 25 9.38 0.02 25.29
N ALA A 26 9.97 -0.03 26.48
CA ALA A 26 11.20 -0.80 26.72
C ALA A 26 10.95 -2.32 26.60
N VAL A 27 9.81 -2.82 27.05
CA VAL A 27 9.43 -4.23 26.91
C VAL A 27 9.26 -4.57 25.44
N SER A 28 8.43 -3.81 24.69
CA SER A 28 8.17 -4.06 23.27
C SER A 28 9.47 -4.05 22.46
N ALA A 29 10.32 -3.03 22.66
CA ALA A 29 11.61 -2.95 22.00
C ALA A 29 12.52 -4.15 22.32
N ALA A 30 12.55 -4.61 23.58
CA ALA A 30 13.37 -5.73 24.02
C ALA A 30 12.84 -7.11 23.59
N THR A 31 11.53 -7.23 23.33
CA THR A 31 10.89 -8.48 22.88
C THR A 31 10.68 -8.55 21.38
N THR A 32 11.10 -7.53 20.63
CA THR A 32 11.03 -7.52 19.16
C THR A 32 11.74 -8.77 18.61
N PRO A 33 11.07 -9.59 17.78
CA PRO A 33 11.73 -10.68 17.09
C PRO A 33 12.95 -10.18 16.30
N THR A 34 14.06 -10.91 16.35
CA THR A 34 15.24 -10.56 15.53
C THR A 34 15.00 -10.96 14.08
N ALA A 35 15.12 -9.99 13.18
CA ALA A 35 15.08 -10.14 11.72
C ALA A 35 16.28 -10.95 11.22
N SER A 36 16.17 -12.28 11.21
CA SER A 36 17.12 -13.11 10.46
C SER A 36 16.46 -14.45 10.15
N ALA A 37 15.52 -14.42 9.21
CA ALA A 37 14.95 -15.62 8.63
C ALA A 37 15.45 -15.83 7.18
N ALA A 38 16.62 -15.28 6.83
CA ALA A 38 17.25 -15.57 5.54
C ALA A 38 17.67 -17.04 5.53
N ASP A 39 17.00 -17.85 4.72
CA ASP A 39 17.54 -19.14 4.34
C ASP A 39 18.79 -18.93 3.44
N ASN A 40 19.58 -19.99 3.29
CA ASN A 40 20.76 -19.96 2.41
C ASN A 40 20.38 -20.40 0.98
N ASP A 41 19.32 -19.81 0.41
CA ASP A 41 18.97 -20.03 -0.98
C ASP A 41 19.94 -19.29 -1.91
N SER A 42 20.93 -20.02 -2.40
CA SER A 42 21.90 -19.53 -3.40
C SER A 42 21.29 -19.17 -4.76
N THR A 43 20.00 -19.47 -4.97
CA THR A 43 19.27 -19.16 -6.20
C THR A 43 18.41 -17.90 -6.10
N ARG A 44 18.32 -17.30 -4.89
CA ARG A 44 17.61 -16.04 -4.68
C ARG A 44 18.22 -14.92 -5.53
N GLY A 45 17.37 -14.26 -6.30
CA GLY A 45 17.73 -13.11 -7.12
C GLY A 45 17.81 -11.80 -6.33
N ALA A 46 18.14 -10.73 -7.04
CA ALA A 46 18.03 -9.37 -6.52
C ALA A 46 16.55 -8.94 -6.45
N THR A 47 16.23 -7.97 -5.60
CA THR A 47 14.89 -7.41 -5.45
C THR A 47 14.93 -5.90 -5.76
N LEU A 48 14.10 -5.44 -6.69
CA LEU A 48 13.93 -4.02 -7.02
C LEU A 48 12.78 -3.46 -6.19
N VAL A 49 12.89 -2.22 -5.70
CA VAL A 49 11.88 -1.62 -4.79
C VAL A 49 11.68 -0.14 -5.13
N GLY A 50 10.43 0.26 -5.34
CA GLY A 50 9.99 1.65 -5.44
C GLY A 50 9.54 2.18 -4.08
N MET A 51 9.92 3.41 -3.73
CA MET A 51 9.64 3.98 -2.41
C MET A 51 8.97 5.34 -2.52
N GLN A 52 7.75 5.43 -1.98
CA GLN A 52 6.93 6.63 -2.04
C GLN A 52 7.60 7.75 -1.23
N SER A 53 7.65 7.65 0.10
CA SER A 53 8.07 8.79 0.94
C SER A 53 9.58 9.03 0.98
N GLU A 54 10.39 8.12 0.47
CA GLU A 54 11.85 8.29 0.39
C GLU A 54 12.31 8.86 -0.95
N GLY A 55 11.44 8.84 -1.96
CA GLY A 55 11.76 9.30 -3.31
C GLY A 55 12.89 8.51 -3.94
N ALA A 56 12.88 7.19 -3.75
CA ALA A 56 13.94 6.30 -4.18
C ALA A 56 13.45 5.09 -4.97
N VAL A 57 14.27 4.67 -5.93
CA VAL A 57 14.23 3.33 -6.52
C VAL A 57 15.52 2.64 -6.17
N THR A 58 15.43 1.49 -5.50
CA THR A 58 16.59 0.76 -4.95
C THR A 58 16.58 -0.69 -5.40
N GLN A 59 17.74 -1.22 -5.78
CA GLN A 59 17.91 -2.66 -5.95
C GLN A 59 18.72 -3.23 -4.78
N TYR A 60 18.18 -4.26 -4.16
CA TYR A 60 18.82 -5.06 -3.11
C TYR A 60 19.33 -6.38 -3.69
N ASP A 61 20.47 -6.87 -3.21
CA ASP A 61 20.96 -8.20 -3.57
C ASP A 61 20.22 -9.31 -2.80
N ALA A 62 20.60 -10.57 -3.02
CA ALA A 62 20.00 -11.72 -2.37
C ALA A 62 20.15 -11.73 -0.83
N ASN A 63 21.11 -10.98 -0.28
CA ASN A 63 21.33 -10.84 1.16
C ASN A 63 20.56 -9.65 1.75
N GLY A 64 19.93 -8.81 0.92
CA GLY A 64 19.30 -7.56 1.34
C GLY A 64 20.27 -6.37 1.36
N ASP A 65 21.46 -6.50 0.77
CA ASP A 65 22.41 -5.38 0.69
C ASP A 65 22.08 -4.49 -0.51
N GLU A 66 22.11 -3.16 -0.34
CA GLU A 66 21.88 -2.19 -1.41
C GLU A 66 22.95 -2.30 -2.51
N VAL A 67 22.52 -2.52 -3.75
CA VAL A 67 23.38 -2.59 -4.94
C VAL A 67 23.50 -1.24 -5.61
N TRP A 68 22.37 -0.57 -5.82
CA TRP A 68 22.30 0.77 -6.37
C TRP A 68 20.98 1.43 -5.95
N THR A 69 20.99 2.76 -5.93
CA THR A 69 19.80 3.58 -5.66
C THR A 69 19.79 4.82 -6.54
N GLU A 70 18.65 5.12 -7.14
CA GLU A 70 18.33 6.45 -7.66
C GLU A 70 17.49 7.17 -6.59
N ARG A 71 17.86 8.41 -6.25
CA ARG A 71 17.08 9.26 -5.33
C ARG A 71 16.82 10.62 -5.95
N GLY A 72 15.58 11.10 -5.86
CA GLY A 72 15.23 12.47 -6.21
C GLY A 72 14.77 13.29 -5.02
N GLU A 73 14.85 14.62 -5.14
CA GLU A 73 14.22 15.53 -4.18
C GLU A 73 12.75 15.76 -4.57
N ASN A 74 11.85 15.75 -3.58
CA ASN A 74 10.40 15.96 -3.77
C ASN A 74 9.71 15.00 -4.75
N VAL A 75 10.36 13.90 -5.10
CA VAL A 75 9.78 12.81 -5.91
C VAL A 75 9.31 11.69 -4.99
N ASP A 76 8.26 11.01 -5.40
CA ASP A 76 7.88 9.70 -4.88
C ASP A 76 7.88 8.70 -6.04
N TYR A 77 8.33 7.47 -5.78
CA TYR A 77 8.26 6.36 -6.74
C TYR A 77 7.32 5.27 -6.24
N PHE A 78 6.59 4.67 -7.18
CA PHE A 78 5.54 3.69 -6.93
C PHE A 78 5.92 2.35 -7.56
N ASP A 79 5.23 1.96 -8.64
CA ASP A 79 5.59 0.81 -9.49
C ASP A 79 7.02 0.90 -10.02
N VAL A 80 7.68 -0.27 -10.05
CA VAL A 80 9.03 -0.44 -10.58
C VAL A 80 9.18 -1.76 -11.35
N THR A 81 9.27 -1.66 -12.67
CA THR A 81 9.51 -2.82 -13.53
C THR A 81 10.89 -2.79 -14.21
N LYS A 82 11.69 -3.85 -14.09
CA LYS A 82 12.93 -4.00 -14.86
C LYS A 82 12.66 -4.48 -16.28
N LEU A 83 13.15 -3.73 -17.26
CA LEU A 83 12.99 -4.03 -18.69
C LEU A 83 14.13 -4.90 -19.24
N ASP A 84 13.88 -5.58 -20.37
CA ASP A 84 14.84 -6.45 -21.07
C ASP A 84 16.17 -5.78 -21.42
N ASN A 85 16.14 -4.47 -21.70
CA ASN A 85 17.33 -3.68 -22.01
C ASN A 85 18.16 -3.30 -20.77
N GLY A 86 17.68 -3.63 -19.56
CA GLY A 86 18.31 -3.35 -18.28
C GLY A 86 17.89 -2.04 -17.62
N THR A 87 17.11 -1.17 -18.30
CA THR A 87 16.53 0.03 -17.66
C THR A 87 15.36 -0.36 -16.76
N VAL A 88 15.05 0.48 -15.79
CA VAL A 88 13.91 0.34 -14.88
C VAL A 88 12.84 1.35 -15.28
N LEU A 89 11.63 0.88 -15.56
CA LEU A 89 10.44 1.70 -15.63
C LEU A 89 9.97 1.99 -14.21
N ALA A 90 9.58 3.23 -13.93
CA ALA A 90 9.02 3.57 -12.63
C ALA A 90 7.88 4.57 -12.74
N GLY A 91 6.73 4.26 -12.13
CA GLY A 91 5.68 5.21 -11.83
C GLY A 91 6.18 6.24 -10.82
N PHE A 92 5.88 7.53 -11.04
CA PHE A 92 6.38 8.59 -10.17
C PHE A 92 5.46 9.80 -10.11
N ILE A 93 5.61 10.57 -9.04
CA ILE A 93 5.15 11.97 -8.98
C ILE A 93 6.25 12.87 -8.40
N VAL A 94 6.35 14.10 -8.89
CA VAL A 94 7.32 15.10 -8.42
C VAL A 94 6.67 16.47 -8.23
N GLU A 95 7.11 17.20 -7.19
CA GLU A 95 6.69 18.58 -6.90
C GLU A 95 7.74 19.62 -7.29
N GLY A 96 7.28 20.87 -7.46
CA GLY A 96 8.16 22.02 -7.69
C GLY A 96 8.39 22.35 -9.17
N GLU A 97 7.65 21.68 -10.05
CA GLU A 97 7.81 21.76 -11.49
C GLU A 97 7.28 23.08 -12.06
N GLN A 98 7.93 23.56 -13.13
CA GLN A 98 7.58 24.85 -13.75
C GLN A 98 6.69 24.69 -14.99
N SER A 99 6.70 23.50 -15.60
CA SER A 99 5.89 23.19 -16.79
C SER A 99 4.53 22.65 -16.36
N CYS A 100 3.61 23.57 -16.07
CA CYS A 100 2.36 23.25 -15.38
C CYS A 100 1.11 23.18 -16.25
N GLY A 101 1.25 23.39 -17.57
CA GLY A 101 0.10 23.36 -18.47
C GLY A 101 -0.96 24.37 -18.05
N GLU A 102 -2.10 23.87 -17.56
CA GLU A 102 -3.23 24.68 -17.09
C GLU A 102 -3.14 25.12 -15.62
N TYR A 103 -2.26 24.51 -14.82
CA TYR A 103 -2.07 24.85 -13.42
C TYR A 103 -1.08 26.01 -13.21
N GLU A 104 -1.20 26.71 -12.07
CA GLU A 104 -0.23 27.73 -11.68
C GLU A 104 1.10 27.08 -11.25
N ALA A 105 2.23 27.68 -11.63
CA ALA A 105 3.55 27.20 -11.24
C ALA A 105 3.98 27.75 -9.86
N PRO A 106 4.68 26.96 -9.03
CA PRO A 106 5.05 25.56 -9.26
C PRO A 106 3.88 24.59 -9.05
N CYS A 107 3.88 23.49 -9.80
CA CYS A 107 2.89 22.42 -9.73
C CYS A 107 3.56 21.05 -9.49
N SER A 108 2.73 20.03 -9.38
CA SER A 108 3.16 18.63 -9.42
C SER A 108 3.07 18.07 -10.84
N ARG A 109 3.93 17.09 -11.14
CA ARG A 109 3.88 16.33 -12.40
C ARG A 109 4.00 14.84 -12.09
N THR A 110 3.18 14.04 -12.76
CA THR A 110 3.09 12.60 -12.58
C THR A 110 3.22 11.87 -13.92
N GLY A 111 3.63 10.62 -13.91
CA GLY A 111 3.86 9.82 -15.12
C GLY A 111 4.80 8.66 -14.87
N TYR A 112 5.65 8.37 -15.85
CA TYR A 112 6.68 7.36 -15.72
C TYR A 112 8.08 7.89 -16.06
N ARG A 113 9.09 7.27 -15.46
CA ARG A 113 10.51 7.46 -15.77
C ARG A 113 11.13 6.17 -16.25
N LEU A 114 12.15 6.31 -17.09
CA LEU A 114 13.11 5.23 -17.36
C LEU A 114 14.42 5.58 -16.66
N ILE A 115 14.88 4.68 -15.81
CA ILE A 115 16.10 4.80 -15.02
C ILE A 115 17.13 3.82 -15.58
N GLU A 116 18.33 4.30 -15.86
CA GLU A 116 19.48 3.46 -16.20
C GLU A 116 20.30 3.20 -14.94
N PRO A 117 20.37 1.97 -14.41
CA PRO A 117 21.02 1.70 -13.13
C PRO A 117 22.55 1.79 -13.13
N GLN A 118 23.18 1.75 -14.31
CA GLN A 118 24.62 1.60 -14.47
C GLN A 118 25.14 2.51 -15.59
N PRO A 119 26.41 2.97 -15.51
CA PRO A 119 27.36 2.79 -14.41
C PRO A 119 27.05 3.62 -13.17
N GLU A 120 26.22 4.66 -13.30
CA GLU A 120 25.67 5.47 -12.20
C GLU A 120 24.15 5.58 -12.42
N PRO A 121 23.31 5.34 -11.41
CA PRO A 121 21.86 5.46 -11.54
C PRO A 121 21.43 6.86 -11.96
N HIS A 122 20.64 6.97 -13.04
CA HIS A 122 20.07 8.24 -13.48
C HIS A 122 18.83 8.03 -14.37
N VAL A 123 17.95 9.03 -14.36
CA VAL A 123 16.79 9.09 -15.27
C VAL A 123 17.28 9.40 -16.69
N VAL A 124 16.97 8.51 -17.64
CA VAL A 124 17.33 8.64 -19.07
C VAL A 124 16.16 9.10 -19.93
N ASN A 125 14.93 8.90 -19.47
CA ASN A 125 13.73 9.39 -20.13
C ASN A 125 12.60 9.64 -19.12
N GLU A 126 11.72 10.56 -19.45
CA GLU A 126 10.53 10.87 -18.66
C GLU A 126 9.38 11.21 -19.62
N TRP A 127 8.20 10.65 -19.34
CA TRP A 127 6.95 11.16 -19.86
C TRP A 127 6.05 11.50 -18.67
N SER A 128 5.51 12.71 -18.66
CA SER A 128 4.71 13.19 -17.52
C SER A 128 3.67 14.23 -17.95
N PHE A 129 2.65 14.41 -17.11
CA PHE A 129 1.62 15.44 -17.25
C PHE A 129 1.45 16.18 -15.91
N PRO A 130 1.04 17.46 -15.94
CA PRO A 130 0.87 18.24 -14.72
C PRO A 130 -0.43 17.87 -14.01
N VAL A 131 -0.42 17.92 -12.68
CA VAL A 131 -1.57 17.71 -11.80
C VAL A 131 -1.62 18.80 -10.72
N ALA A 132 -2.78 18.99 -10.10
CA ALA A 132 -3.00 20.09 -9.16
C ALA A 132 -2.16 19.97 -7.88
N THR A 133 -2.10 18.76 -7.33
CA THR A 133 -1.40 18.45 -6.08
C THR A 133 -0.56 17.19 -6.23
N LYS A 134 0.41 16.99 -5.34
CA LYS A 134 1.12 15.71 -5.27
C LYS A 134 0.27 14.63 -4.62
N LEU A 135 -0.46 15.02 -3.58
CA LEU A 135 -1.31 14.13 -2.82
C LEU A 135 -2.58 13.80 -3.62
N ASN A 136 -2.87 12.51 -3.76
CA ASN A 136 -4.06 11.96 -4.40
C ASN A 136 -4.23 12.35 -5.89
N SER A 137 -3.11 12.47 -6.60
CA SER A 137 -3.07 12.73 -8.05
C SER A 137 -1.99 11.90 -8.77
N GLU A 138 -1.48 10.86 -8.11
CA GLU A 138 -0.34 10.08 -8.56
C GLU A 138 -0.67 9.08 -9.68
N VAL A 139 0.34 8.80 -10.51
CA VAL A 139 0.40 7.61 -11.36
C VAL A 139 1.06 6.58 -10.47
N HIS A 140 0.25 5.67 -9.94
CA HIS A 140 0.73 4.63 -9.05
C HIS A 140 1.36 3.47 -9.80
N ASP A 141 0.91 3.23 -11.04
CA ASP A 141 1.33 2.07 -11.81
C ASP A 141 1.50 2.41 -13.30
N ALA A 142 2.53 1.84 -13.92
CA ALA A 142 2.94 2.06 -15.30
C ALA A 142 3.57 0.81 -15.94
N ASN A 143 2.85 0.18 -16.88
CA ASN A 143 3.29 -1.06 -17.52
C ASN A 143 3.59 -0.91 -19.02
N ILE A 144 4.64 -1.57 -19.54
CA ILE A 144 4.93 -1.62 -21.00
C ILE A 144 4.17 -2.77 -21.65
N LEU A 145 3.33 -2.44 -22.62
CA LEU A 145 2.61 -3.41 -23.43
C LEU A 145 3.50 -4.00 -24.54
N SER A 146 3.11 -5.17 -25.04
CA SER A 146 3.78 -5.83 -26.18
C SER A 146 3.78 -4.98 -27.47
N SER A 147 2.88 -4.01 -27.59
CA SER A 147 2.84 -3.02 -28.68
C SER A 147 3.95 -1.94 -28.58
N GLY A 148 4.59 -1.84 -27.42
CA GLY A 148 5.50 -0.75 -27.06
C GLY A 148 4.80 0.51 -26.52
N GLU A 149 3.48 0.47 -26.34
CA GLU A 149 2.74 1.48 -25.59
C GLU A 149 2.98 1.30 -24.09
N VAL A 150 2.87 2.39 -23.32
CA VAL A 150 2.85 2.34 -21.86
C VAL A 150 1.40 2.51 -21.41
N ILE A 151 0.87 1.58 -20.62
CA ILE A 151 -0.41 1.72 -19.90
C ILE A 151 -0.13 2.28 -18.51
N MET A 152 -1.00 3.15 -18.01
CA MET A 152 -0.85 3.77 -16.70
C MET A 152 -2.20 3.98 -16.03
N THR A 153 -2.17 4.02 -14.70
CA THR A 153 -3.21 4.63 -13.88
C THR A 153 -3.07 6.15 -13.88
N ASP A 154 -4.18 6.86 -13.71
CA ASP A 154 -4.22 8.28 -13.42
C ASP A 154 -5.28 8.49 -12.34
N MET A 155 -4.81 8.58 -11.11
CA MET A 155 -5.68 8.74 -9.94
C MET A 155 -6.38 10.09 -9.93
N ASP A 156 -5.75 11.15 -10.44
CA ASP A 156 -6.34 12.50 -10.46
C ASP A 156 -7.64 12.52 -11.27
N ALA A 157 -7.63 11.90 -12.45
CA ALA A 157 -8.80 11.82 -13.31
C ALA A 157 -9.61 10.52 -13.18
N GLU A 158 -9.18 9.59 -12.32
CA GLU A 158 -9.66 8.20 -12.18
C GLU A 158 -9.87 7.52 -13.53
N ARG A 159 -8.77 7.33 -14.25
CA ARG A 159 -8.75 6.67 -15.56
C ARG A 159 -7.56 5.73 -15.71
N VAL A 160 -7.71 4.85 -16.67
CA VAL A 160 -6.61 4.03 -17.19
C VAL A 160 -6.40 4.41 -18.65
N PHE A 161 -5.16 4.62 -19.08
CA PHE A 161 -4.87 5.10 -20.42
C PHE A 161 -3.54 4.58 -20.95
N THR A 162 -3.42 4.56 -22.28
CA THR A 162 -2.17 4.16 -22.95
C THR A 162 -1.55 5.32 -23.71
N ILE A 163 -0.22 5.39 -23.67
CA ILE A 163 0.59 6.36 -24.40
C ILE A 163 1.50 5.62 -25.38
N ALA A 164 1.51 6.07 -26.64
CA ALA A 164 2.47 5.60 -27.63
C ALA A 164 3.87 6.19 -27.39
N PRO A 165 4.95 5.59 -27.94
CA PRO A 165 6.33 6.08 -27.77
C PRO A 165 6.57 7.54 -28.19
N ASN A 166 5.70 8.12 -29.00
CA ASN A 166 5.74 9.53 -29.39
C ASN A 166 5.02 10.48 -28.41
N GLY A 167 4.50 9.95 -27.29
CA GLY A 167 3.78 10.70 -26.25
C GLY A 167 2.29 10.91 -26.51
N THR A 168 1.69 10.32 -27.55
CA THR A 168 0.25 10.49 -27.84
C THR A 168 -0.60 9.44 -27.11
N THR A 169 -1.69 9.87 -26.48
CA THR A 169 -2.72 8.96 -25.95
C THR A 169 -3.37 8.16 -27.07
N THR A 170 -3.38 6.84 -26.94
CA THR A 170 -3.91 5.90 -27.94
C THR A 170 -5.17 5.17 -27.51
N TRP A 171 -5.41 5.10 -26.20
CA TRP A 171 -6.64 4.59 -25.61
C TRP A 171 -6.81 5.11 -24.19
N GLN A 172 -8.06 5.12 -23.72
CA GLN A 172 -8.45 5.56 -22.39
C GLN A 172 -9.76 4.88 -22.00
N TRP A 173 -9.81 4.40 -20.76
CA TRP A 173 -11.04 4.06 -20.04
C TRP A 173 -11.21 5.03 -18.87
N ASN A 174 -12.40 5.61 -18.73
CA ASN A 174 -12.75 6.47 -17.60
C ASN A 174 -13.60 5.69 -16.62
N ALA A 175 -13.26 5.77 -15.33
CA ALA A 175 -14.03 5.11 -14.28
C ALA A 175 -15.47 5.65 -14.16
N SER A 176 -15.70 6.90 -14.57
CA SER A 176 -17.04 7.52 -14.64
C SER A 176 -18.01 6.84 -15.61
N ASN A 177 -17.54 5.91 -16.46
CA ASN A 177 -18.43 5.07 -17.27
C ASN A 177 -19.04 3.91 -16.45
N PHE A 178 -18.51 3.64 -15.25
CA PHE A 178 -18.89 2.48 -14.44
C PHE A 178 -19.28 2.86 -13.00
N TYR A 179 -18.59 3.85 -12.41
CA TYR A 179 -18.89 4.44 -11.12
C TYR A 179 -19.53 5.83 -11.27
N ASP A 180 -20.28 6.24 -10.25
CA ASP A 180 -20.90 7.56 -10.21
C ASP A 180 -19.87 8.60 -9.75
N ALA A 181 -19.44 9.44 -10.69
CA ALA A 181 -18.36 10.38 -10.46
C ALA A 181 -18.85 11.67 -9.77
N PRO A 182 -18.01 12.27 -8.89
CA PRO A 182 -18.27 13.61 -8.37
C PRO A 182 -18.30 14.64 -9.51
N PRO A 183 -18.90 15.84 -9.27
CA PRO A 183 -18.92 16.90 -10.26
C PRO A 183 -17.54 17.34 -10.78
N ASP A 184 -16.52 17.17 -9.95
CA ASP A 184 -15.13 17.44 -10.27
C ASP A 184 -14.23 16.32 -9.72
N PRO A 185 -13.87 15.32 -10.55
CA PRO A 185 -13.04 14.18 -10.13
C PRO A 185 -11.67 14.56 -9.58
N THR A 186 -11.03 15.61 -10.12
CA THR A 186 -9.63 15.97 -9.77
C THR A 186 -9.51 16.76 -8.46
N GLN A 187 -10.59 16.88 -7.70
CA GLN A 187 -10.61 17.64 -6.44
C GLN A 187 -10.90 16.75 -5.23
N THR A 188 -11.04 15.44 -5.45
CA THR A 188 -11.35 14.47 -4.41
C THR A 188 -10.74 13.13 -4.74
N ASP A 189 -10.25 12.45 -3.71
CA ASP A 189 -9.74 11.09 -3.80
C ASP A 189 -10.90 10.09 -3.68
N TRP A 190 -11.68 9.93 -4.75
CA TRP A 190 -12.97 9.21 -4.66
C TRP A 190 -12.86 7.72 -5.02
N LEU A 191 -12.01 7.32 -5.98
CA LEU A 191 -11.80 5.89 -6.30
C LEU A 191 -10.40 5.40 -5.95
N HIS A 192 -9.40 6.27 -6.00
CA HIS A 192 -8.01 5.97 -5.72
C HIS A 192 -7.54 4.76 -6.55
N ILE A 193 -7.68 4.83 -7.89
CA ILE A 193 -7.17 3.77 -8.76
C ILE A 193 -5.65 3.71 -8.62
N ASN A 194 -5.17 2.60 -8.08
CA ASN A 194 -3.78 2.44 -7.67
C ASN A 194 -2.99 1.42 -8.50
N ASP A 195 -3.64 0.65 -9.37
CA ASP A 195 -2.96 -0.40 -10.13
C ASP A 195 -3.62 -0.67 -11.50
N VAL A 196 -2.81 -1.00 -12.51
CA VAL A 196 -3.24 -1.53 -13.81
C VAL A 196 -2.27 -2.54 -14.44
N ASP A 197 -2.68 -3.79 -14.40
CA ASP A 197 -1.89 -4.91 -14.89
C ASP A 197 -2.41 -5.51 -16.20
N PRO A 198 -1.59 -5.73 -17.25
CA PRO A 198 -2.00 -6.44 -18.45
C PRO A 198 -2.11 -7.96 -18.22
N ILE A 199 -3.33 -8.51 -18.32
CA ILE A 199 -3.63 -9.93 -18.05
C ILE A 199 -3.88 -10.78 -19.30
N GLY A 200 -3.32 -10.33 -20.43
CA GLY A 200 -3.34 -11.04 -21.70
C GLY A 200 -4.45 -10.61 -22.67
N GLY A 201 -4.08 -10.56 -23.95
CA GLY A 201 -4.92 -10.02 -25.01
C GLY A 201 -5.03 -8.49 -24.88
N ASP A 202 -6.27 -8.00 -24.92
CA ASP A 202 -6.63 -6.59 -24.76
C ASP A 202 -7.30 -6.33 -23.40
N ARG A 203 -6.98 -7.15 -22.39
CA ARG A 203 -7.57 -7.12 -21.04
C ARG A 203 -6.59 -6.65 -19.99
N TYR A 204 -7.10 -5.89 -19.03
CA TYR A 204 -6.33 -5.28 -17.94
C TYR A 204 -7.04 -5.52 -16.62
N MET A 205 -6.31 -5.92 -15.59
CA MET A 205 -6.80 -5.92 -14.22
C MET A 205 -6.54 -4.55 -13.62
N VAL A 206 -7.50 -4.02 -12.86
CA VAL A 206 -7.41 -2.67 -12.29
C VAL A 206 -7.87 -2.72 -10.85
N SER A 207 -7.07 -2.17 -9.94
CA SER A 207 -7.47 -2.00 -8.55
C SER A 207 -8.16 -0.65 -8.33
N VAL A 208 -9.38 -0.71 -7.80
CA VAL A 208 -10.18 0.44 -7.41
C VAL A 208 -10.25 0.46 -5.88
N ARG A 209 -9.22 1.03 -5.26
CA ARG A 209 -8.94 0.93 -3.83
C ARG A 209 -10.13 1.35 -2.97
N ASN A 210 -10.70 2.53 -3.25
CA ASN A 210 -11.75 3.09 -2.41
C ASN A 210 -13.13 2.43 -2.61
N ALA A 211 -13.30 1.63 -3.66
CA ALA A 211 -14.50 0.83 -3.90
C ALA A 211 -14.37 -0.61 -3.36
N ASN A 212 -13.21 -0.99 -2.80
CA ASN A 212 -12.90 -2.35 -2.38
C ASN A 212 -13.07 -3.38 -3.52
N GLN A 213 -12.80 -2.97 -4.77
CA GLN A 213 -13.08 -3.77 -5.96
C GLN A 213 -11.87 -3.87 -6.87
N LEU A 214 -11.74 -5.02 -7.53
CA LEU A 214 -10.88 -5.16 -8.70
C LEU A 214 -11.75 -5.32 -9.94
N LEU A 215 -11.31 -4.75 -11.05
CA LEU A 215 -12.00 -4.82 -12.33
C LEU A 215 -11.15 -5.58 -13.34
N VAL A 216 -11.80 -6.33 -14.22
CA VAL A 216 -11.20 -6.70 -15.50
C VAL A 216 -11.81 -5.82 -16.58
N ILE A 217 -10.96 -5.10 -17.30
CA ILE A 217 -11.34 -4.17 -18.37
C ILE A 217 -10.82 -4.70 -19.69
N GLU A 218 -11.70 -4.82 -20.69
CA GLU A 218 -11.34 -5.19 -22.05
C GLU A 218 -11.42 -3.99 -23.01
N ARG A 219 -10.34 -3.75 -23.76
CA ARG A 219 -10.26 -2.65 -24.74
C ARG A 219 -11.32 -2.83 -25.82
N GLY A 220 -12.30 -1.92 -25.83
CA GLY A 220 -13.41 -1.92 -26.78
C GLY A 220 -14.71 -2.49 -26.23
N GLU A 221 -14.70 -3.11 -25.06
CA GLU A 221 -15.89 -3.64 -24.37
C GLU A 221 -16.17 -2.90 -23.05
N GLY A 222 -15.13 -2.51 -22.30
CA GLY A 222 -15.26 -1.88 -20.98
C GLY A 222 -15.04 -2.88 -19.85
N VAL A 223 -15.77 -2.73 -18.74
CA VAL A 223 -15.66 -3.65 -17.60
C VAL A 223 -16.36 -4.96 -17.96
N VAL A 224 -15.60 -6.07 -17.95
CA VAL A 224 -16.09 -7.43 -18.30
C VAL A 224 -16.14 -8.38 -17.11
N ASP A 225 -15.46 -8.05 -16.01
CA ASP A 225 -15.55 -8.78 -14.74
C ASP A 225 -15.33 -7.84 -13.56
N VAL A 226 -15.91 -8.19 -12.41
CA VAL A 226 -15.78 -7.45 -11.15
C VAL A 226 -15.52 -8.44 -10.02
N ILE A 227 -14.35 -8.31 -9.42
CA ILE A 227 -13.97 -9.06 -8.23
C ILE A 227 -14.39 -8.27 -7.00
N ASN A 228 -14.94 -8.99 -6.02
CA ASN A 228 -15.65 -8.40 -4.89
C ASN A 228 -16.85 -7.53 -5.34
N GLU A 229 -17.63 -8.05 -6.30
CA GLU A 229 -18.80 -7.35 -6.83
C GLU A 229 -19.79 -6.99 -5.71
N ASP A 230 -20.29 -5.76 -5.79
CA ASP A 230 -21.34 -5.29 -4.91
C ASP A 230 -22.68 -5.97 -5.27
N THR A 231 -23.03 -6.98 -4.50
CA THR A 231 -24.28 -7.74 -4.64
C THR A 231 -25.34 -7.33 -3.61
N GLU A 232 -24.97 -6.54 -2.61
CA GLU A 232 -25.83 -6.16 -1.49
C GLU A 232 -25.51 -4.75 -0.96
N ARG A 233 -26.56 -3.95 -0.67
CA ARG A 233 -26.44 -2.59 -0.10
C ARG A 233 -25.82 -2.50 1.31
N GLY A 234 -25.37 -3.62 1.87
CA GLY A 234 -24.88 -3.71 3.24
C GLY A 234 -23.56 -2.96 3.46
N ASN A 235 -22.75 -2.84 2.40
CA ASN A 235 -21.38 -2.37 2.49
C ASN A 235 -21.22 -0.88 2.19
N ASP A 236 -22.21 -0.23 1.58
CA ASP A 236 -22.26 1.20 1.26
C ASP A 236 -21.67 2.14 2.32
N GLN A 237 -21.99 1.89 3.59
CA GLN A 237 -21.57 2.76 4.68
C GLN A 237 -20.05 2.73 4.88
N ASN A 238 -19.38 1.62 4.58
CA ASN A 238 -17.93 1.51 4.61
C ASN A 238 -17.31 2.46 3.58
N CYS A 239 -17.67 2.31 2.29
CA CYS A 239 -17.12 3.14 1.22
C CYS A 239 -17.53 4.61 1.34
N LYS A 240 -18.76 4.92 1.81
CA LYS A 240 -19.20 6.31 2.07
C LYS A 240 -18.41 6.99 3.18
N ALA A 241 -18.24 6.31 4.31
CA ALA A 241 -17.65 6.92 5.50
C ALA A 241 -16.13 7.11 5.36
N ASN A 242 -15.46 6.15 4.72
CA ASN A 242 -14.01 6.17 4.60
C ASN A 242 -13.54 6.96 3.38
N ASN A 243 -14.30 6.92 2.26
CA ASN A 243 -13.76 7.29 0.95
C ASN A 243 -14.59 8.32 0.18
N GLY A 244 -15.71 8.75 0.76
CA GLY A 244 -16.57 9.76 0.15
C GLY A 244 -17.32 9.29 -1.09
N LEU A 245 -17.32 7.99 -1.42
CA LEU A 245 -18.18 7.45 -2.49
C LEU A 245 -19.63 7.87 -2.23
N ALA A 246 -20.31 8.35 -3.26
CA ALA A 246 -21.67 8.82 -3.16
C ALA A 246 -22.45 8.54 -4.46
N ASP A 247 -23.77 8.45 -4.33
CA ASP A 247 -24.71 8.51 -5.45
C ASP A 247 -24.87 9.99 -5.88
N TYR A 248 -23.85 10.52 -6.56
CA TYR A 248 -23.78 11.91 -7.01
C TYR A 248 -24.86 12.26 -8.04
N SER A 249 -25.19 11.33 -8.92
CA SER A 249 -26.26 11.42 -9.91
C SER A 249 -27.66 11.29 -9.29
N ASN A 250 -27.75 10.72 -8.08
CA ASN A 250 -28.99 10.45 -7.36
C ASN A 250 -29.96 9.58 -8.19
N ASP A 251 -29.42 8.61 -8.92
CA ASP A 251 -30.16 7.70 -9.81
C ASP A 251 -30.31 6.28 -9.23
N SER A 252 -29.52 5.94 -8.22
CA SER A 252 -29.43 4.59 -7.64
C SER A 252 -30.17 4.47 -6.30
N GLY A 253 -30.79 5.56 -5.86
CA GLY A 253 -31.55 5.61 -4.61
C GLY A 253 -30.63 5.54 -3.39
N GLY A 254 -29.46 6.13 -3.52
CA GLY A 254 -28.40 6.17 -2.54
C GLY A 254 -27.52 4.93 -2.51
N ASP A 255 -27.58 4.02 -3.48
CA ASP A 255 -26.64 2.89 -3.61
C ASP A 255 -25.26 3.38 -4.07
N VAL A 256 -24.18 2.77 -3.60
CA VAL A 256 -22.84 2.97 -4.17
C VAL A 256 -22.17 1.64 -4.38
N ARG A 257 -21.48 1.45 -5.51
CA ARG A 257 -20.72 0.24 -5.80
C ARG A 257 -19.60 0.06 -4.76
N CYS A 258 -19.84 -0.82 -3.80
CA CYS A 258 -18.93 -1.04 -2.68
C CYS A 258 -18.76 -2.55 -2.45
N GLY A 259 -17.54 -3.05 -2.69
CA GLY A 259 -17.19 -4.43 -2.38
C GLY A 259 -17.22 -4.73 -0.88
N ASP A 260 -17.27 -6.02 -0.53
CA ASP A 260 -17.26 -6.48 0.85
C ASP A 260 -15.90 -6.22 1.51
N PRO A 261 -15.82 -5.36 2.56
CA PRO A 261 -14.57 -5.09 3.29
C PRO A 261 -14.02 -6.31 4.03
N GLU A 262 -14.81 -7.38 4.23
CA GLU A 262 -14.32 -8.64 4.79
C GLU A 262 -13.49 -9.45 3.78
N ILE A 263 -13.69 -9.22 2.47
CA ILE A 263 -12.92 -9.84 1.39
C ILE A 263 -11.71 -8.97 1.04
N LEU A 264 -11.94 -7.69 0.72
CA LEU A 264 -10.91 -6.71 0.39
C LEU A 264 -11.26 -5.35 1.00
N ASN A 265 -10.28 -4.68 1.61
CA ASN A 265 -10.44 -3.36 2.20
C ASN A 265 -9.25 -2.48 1.78
N HIS A 266 -9.48 -1.59 0.80
CA HIS A 266 -8.47 -0.71 0.23
C HIS A 266 -7.20 -1.43 -0.23
N GLN A 267 -7.43 -2.45 -1.04
CA GLN A 267 -6.38 -3.28 -1.59
C GLN A 267 -5.43 -2.54 -2.55
N HIS A 268 -4.26 -3.13 -2.79
CA HIS A 268 -3.24 -2.67 -3.73
C HIS A 268 -2.66 -3.85 -4.53
N ASN A 269 -2.05 -3.52 -5.67
CA ASN A 269 -1.25 -4.36 -6.55
C ASN A 269 -1.72 -5.83 -6.60
N PRO A 270 -2.93 -6.07 -7.14
CA PRO A 270 -3.38 -7.43 -7.38
C PRO A 270 -2.51 -8.10 -8.45
N GLN A 271 -2.03 -9.31 -8.19
CA GLN A 271 -1.39 -10.14 -9.21
C GLN A 271 -2.37 -11.18 -9.76
N TYR A 272 -2.49 -11.21 -11.09
CA TYR A 272 -3.34 -12.17 -11.78
C TYR A 272 -2.67 -13.56 -11.83
N LEU A 273 -3.30 -14.57 -11.23
CA LEU A 273 -2.82 -15.97 -11.26
C LEU A 273 -3.60 -16.83 -12.27
N GLY A 274 -4.56 -16.22 -12.95
CA GLY A 274 -5.42 -16.80 -13.97
C GLY A 274 -6.90 -16.47 -13.78
N PRO A 275 -7.78 -17.01 -14.65
CA PRO A 275 -9.19 -16.58 -14.74
C PRO A 275 -10.01 -16.71 -13.46
N ASP A 276 -9.59 -17.61 -12.57
CA ASP A 276 -10.26 -17.99 -11.34
C ASP A 276 -9.37 -17.79 -10.10
N ALA A 277 -8.25 -17.08 -10.20
CA ALA A 277 -7.31 -16.91 -9.09
C ALA A 277 -6.56 -15.57 -9.14
N ILE A 278 -6.55 -14.83 -8.02
CA ILE A 278 -5.88 -13.53 -7.88
C ILE A 278 -5.19 -13.47 -6.52
N LEU A 279 -3.96 -12.97 -6.46
CA LEU A 279 -3.25 -12.63 -5.23
C LEU A 279 -3.35 -11.12 -5.00
N VAL A 280 -3.60 -10.68 -3.77
CA VAL A 280 -3.86 -9.26 -3.49
C VAL A 280 -3.25 -8.85 -2.14
N ALA A 281 -2.64 -7.68 -2.08
CA ALA A 281 -2.33 -7.00 -0.83
C ALA A 281 -3.58 -6.29 -0.31
N ASP A 282 -4.19 -6.84 0.75
CA ASP A 282 -5.43 -6.35 1.37
C ASP A 282 -5.09 -5.38 2.51
N SER A 283 -4.71 -4.15 2.12
CA SER A 283 -3.90 -3.24 2.92
C SER A 283 -4.52 -2.80 4.23
N GLU A 284 -5.81 -2.43 4.27
CA GLU A 284 -6.46 -1.98 5.52
C GLU A 284 -6.98 -3.15 6.36
N ASN A 285 -6.79 -4.38 5.90
CA ASN A 285 -6.94 -5.59 6.71
C ASN A 285 -5.59 -6.16 7.19
N ASP A 286 -4.47 -5.49 6.88
CA ASP A 286 -3.10 -5.86 7.27
C ASP A 286 -2.72 -7.30 6.87
N ARG A 287 -3.13 -7.74 5.69
CA ARG A 287 -2.88 -9.11 5.20
C ARG A 287 -2.65 -9.15 3.69
N VAL A 288 -2.09 -10.26 3.24
CA VAL A 288 -2.08 -10.66 1.83
C VAL A 288 -3.01 -11.86 1.68
N VAL A 289 -3.81 -11.88 0.61
CA VAL A 289 -4.81 -12.93 0.36
C VAL A 289 -4.76 -13.44 -1.07
N GLU A 290 -4.98 -14.75 -1.25
CA GLU A 290 -5.28 -15.33 -2.56
C GLU A 290 -6.79 -15.60 -2.62
N LEU A 291 -7.45 -15.05 -3.63
CA LEU A 291 -8.87 -15.19 -3.92
C LEU A 291 -9.06 -16.17 -5.07
N HIS A 292 -9.97 -17.13 -4.93
CA HIS A 292 -10.42 -17.98 -6.05
C HIS A 292 -11.89 -17.75 -6.38
N GLU A 293 -12.22 -17.76 -7.67
CA GLU A 293 -13.59 -17.78 -8.15
C GLU A 293 -14.17 -19.19 -7.99
N ARG A 294 -15.32 -19.30 -7.32
CA ARG A 294 -16.07 -20.55 -7.17
C ARG A 294 -17.57 -20.29 -7.25
N ASN A 295 -18.21 -20.83 -8.29
CA ASN A 295 -19.67 -20.81 -8.49
C ASN A 295 -20.29 -19.39 -8.55
N GLY A 296 -19.58 -18.44 -9.13
CA GLY A 296 -19.96 -17.04 -9.27
C GLY A 296 -19.60 -16.16 -8.09
N SER A 297 -18.75 -16.62 -7.17
CA SER A 297 -18.31 -15.84 -6.00
C SER A 297 -16.82 -16.00 -5.76
N TRP A 298 -16.16 -14.90 -5.41
CA TRP A 298 -14.75 -14.88 -5.01
C TRP A 298 -14.61 -15.19 -3.53
N GLU A 299 -13.78 -16.18 -3.21
CA GLU A 299 -13.54 -16.64 -1.84
C GLU A 299 -12.04 -16.52 -1.50
N VAL A 300 -11.72 -16.07 -0.30
CA VAL A 300 -10.34 -16.15 0.19
C VAL A 300 -9.96 -17.61 0.46
N VAL A 301 -8.94 -18.11 -0.25
CA VAL A 301 -8.46 -19.50 -0.13
C VAL A 301 -7.11 -19.62 0.56
N TRP A 302 -6.39 -18.52 0.70
CA TRP A 302 -5.12 -18.45 1.41
C TRP A 302 -4.90 -17.03 1.90
N GLY A 303 -4.13 -16.87 2.97
CA GLY A 303 -3.63 -15.57 3.36
C GLY A 303 -2.56 -15.64 4.43
N VAL A 304 -1.88 -14.52 4.62
CA VAL A 304 -0.82 -14.33 5.60
C VAL A 304 -0.89 -12.89 6.13
N ASP A 305 -0.76 -12.72 7.44
CA ASP A 305 -0.90 -11.42 8.13
C ASP A 305 0.36 -11.03 8.93
N SER A 306 1.40 -11.86 8.86
CA SER A 306 2.60 -11.69 9.65
C SER A 306 3.79 -12.45 9.07
N SER A 307 4.98 -11.95 9.41
CA SER A 307 6.25 -12.55 9.03
C SER A 307 7.26 -12.34 10.14
N ASN A 308 7.97 -13.42 10.51
CA ASN A 308 8.94 -13.47 11.60
C ASN A 308 8.41 -12.89 12.93
N GLY A 309 7.16 -13.22 13.28
CA GLY A 309 6.52 -12.76 14.51
C GLY A 309 6.13 -11.28 14.54
N VAL A 310 6.22 -10.58 13.40
CA VAL A 310 5.79 -9.19 13.22
C VAL A 310 4.58 -9.20 12.29
N ARG A 311 3.44 -8.69 12.75
CA ARG A 311 2.25 -8.48 11.91
C ARG A 311 2.55 -7.47 10.82
N PHE A 312 1.96 -7.67 9.64
CA PHE A 312 2.00 -6.66 8.60
C PHE A 312 1.29 -5.40 9.06
N ASP A 313 1.69 -4.28 8.46
CA ASP A 313 1.07 -2.98 8.65
C ASP A 313 1.05 -2.29 7.29
N TRP A 314 -0.15 -2.24 6.72
CA TRP A 314 -0.42 -1.65 5.42
C TRP A 314 0.43 -2.26 4.30
N PRO A 315 0.37 -3.59 4.07
CA PRO A 315 1.04 -4.20 2.94
C PRO A 315 0.44 -3.66 1.64
N ARG A 316 1.28 -3.28 0.66
CA ARG A 316 0.82 -2.67 -0.59
C ARG A 316 1.11 -3.46 -1.85
N ASP A 317 1.89 -4.52 -1.73
CA ASP A 317 2.22 -5.34 -2.88
C ASP A 317 2.54 -6.77 -2.43
N ALA A 318 2.16 -7.74 -3.28
CA ALA A 318 2.42 -9.14 -3.07
C ALA A 318 2.51 -9.94 -4.38
N ASP A 319 3.66 -10.59 -4.56
CA ASP A 319 4.02 -11.34 -5.76
C ASP A 319 4.24 -12.82 -5.47
N ARG A 320 3.49 -13.70 -6.16
CA ARG A 320 3.75 -15.14 -6.17
C ARG A 320 4.96 -15.42 -7.05
N LEU A 321 5.98 -16.01 -6.45
CA LEU A 321 7.19 -16.42 -7.15
C LEU A 321 7.06 -17.83 -7.77
N PRO A 322 7.83 -18.17 -8.81
CA PRO A 322 7.79 -19.50 -9.44
C PRO A 322 8.11 -20.68 -8.51
N ASN A 323 8.81 -20.44 -7.41
CA ASN A 323 9.08 -21.46 -6.39
C ASN A 323 7.89 -21.71 -5.43
N GLY A 324 6.81 -20.91 -5.55
CA GLY A 324 5.62 -20.98 -4.71
C GLY A 324 5.64 -20.04 -3.51
N ASN A 325 6.75 -19.37 -3.24
CA ASN A 325 6.82 -18.36 -2.18
C ASN A 325 6.10 -17.08 -2.60
N THR A 326 5.77 -16.24 -1.63
CA THR A 326 5.18 -14.92 -1.88
C THR A 326 6.15 -13.85 -1.39
N LEU A 327 6.56 -12.94 -2.29
CA LEU A 327 7.26 -11.69 -1.95
C LEU A 327 6.20 -10.66 -1.53
N ILE A 328 6.43 -9.91 -0.46
CA ILE A 328 5.43 -9.00 0.13
C ILE A 328 6.11 -7.71 0.55
N THR A 329 5.50 -6.59 0.15
CA THR A 329 5.92 -5.24 0.54
C THR A 329 5.11 -4.78 1.75
N ASP A 330 5.75 -4.80 2.94
CA ASP A 330 5.14 -4.47 4.24
C ASP A 330 5.45 -3.01 4.61
N SER A 331 4.68 -2.10 3.99
CA SER A 331 5.08 -0.71 3.77
C SER A 331 5.29 0.11 5.05
N ARG A 332 4.38 0.06 6.03
CA ARG A 332 4.57 0.87 7.26
C ARG A 332 5.59 0.26 8.22
N ASN A 333 5.91 -1.03 8.04
CA ASN A 333 7.05 -1.67 8.69
C ASN A 333 8.39 -1.43 7.96
N ASN A 334 8.40 -0.75 6.81
CA ASN A 334 9.60 -0.40 6.04
C ASN A 334 10.48 -1.61 5.68
N ARG A 335 9.85 -2.69 5.22
CA ARG A 335 10.54 -3.91 4.85
C ARG A 335 9.86 -4.61 3.68
N VAL A 336 10.63 -5.45 2.99
CA VAL A 336 10.12 -6.45 2.06
C VAL A 336 10.43 -7.83 2.64
N VAL A 337 9.48 -8.76 2.56
CA VAL A 337 9.62 -10.12 3.08
C VAL A 337 9.27 -11.16 2.02
N GLU A 338 9.86 -12.34 2.12
CA GLU A 338 9.46 -13.50 1.32
C GLU A 338 8.99 -14.61 2.27
N VAL A 339 7.82 -15.18 2.00
CA VAL A 339 7.22 -16.25 2.82
C VAL A 339 6.91 -17.49 1.99
N THR A 340 7.01 -18.67 2.59
CA THR A 340 6.57 -19.94 1.98
C THR A 340 5.05 -20.00 1.86
N PRO A 341 4.50 -21.01 1.16
CA PRO A 341 3.06 -21.28 1.18
C PRO A 341 2.43 -21.43 2.56
N GLU A 342 3.20 -21.88 3.54
CA GLU A 342 2.76 -22.05 4.93
C GLU A 342 2.92 -20.76 5.76
N GLY A 343 3.39 -19.66 5.16
CA GLY A 343 3.64 -18.38 5.84
C GLY A 343 4.97 -18.33 6.60
N GLU A 344 5.88 -19.29 6.38
CA GLU A 344 7.21 -19.26 7.01
C GLU A 344 8.10 -18.22 6.30
N THR A 345 8.71 -17.31 7.05
CA THR A 345 9.66 -16.35 6.47
C THR A 345 10.92 -17.06 6.00
N VAL A 346 11.31 -16.83 4.74
CA VAL A 346 12.56 -17.34 4.14
C VAL A 346 13.53 -16.25 3.73
N TRP A 347 13.04 -15.01 3.66
CA TRP A 347 13.86 -13.83 3.41
C TRP A 347 13.16 -12.56 3.91
N ASN A 348 13.96 -11.55 4.22
CA ASN A 348 13.49 -10.20 4.46
C ASN A 348 14.66 -9.23 4.29
N THR A 349 14.35 -8.00 3.92
CA THR A 349 15.27 -6.87 3.98
C THR A 349 14.55 -5.67 4.57
N ASP A 350 15.25 -4.92 5.40
CA ASP A 350 14.83 -3.55 5.70
C ASP A 350 15.02 -2.72 4.43
N THR A 351 14.06 -1.86 4.14
CA THR A 351 14.16 -0.85 3.08
C THR A 351 14.38 0.51 3.72
N GLY A 352 14.09 1.60 3.02
CA GLY A 352 13.70 2.80 3.75
C GLY A 352 12.19 3.04 3.68
N ILE A 353 11.76 4.29 3.63
CA ILE A 353 10.44 4.71 4.12
C ILE A 353 9.34 4.42 3.10
N TRP A 354 8.39 3.59 3.52
CA TRP A 354 7.21 3.17 2.75
C TRP A 354 7.56 2.64 1.36
N PRO A 355 8.20 1.45 1.28
CA PRO A 355 8.29 0.74 0.01
C PRO A 355 6.86 0.54 -0.52
N TYR A 356 6.63 0.81 -1.80
CA TYR A 356 5.34 0.70 -2.45
C TYR A 356 5.17 -0.68 -3.07
N GLU A 357 6.13 -1.03 -3.91
CA GLU A 357 6.17 -2.26 -4.68
C GLU A 357 7.57 -2.86 -4.63
N ALA A 358 7.65 -4.19 -4.76
CA ALA A 358 8.91 -4.91 -4.82
C ALA A 358 8.89 -6.05 -5.85
N GLU A 359 9.83 -6.00 -6.79
CA GLU A 359 9.91 -6.97 -7.88
C GLU A 359 11.10 -7.93 -7.67
N ARG A 360 10.86 -9.26 -7.73
CA ARG A 360 11.95 -10.25 -7.70
C ARG A 360 12.55 -10.45 -9.08
N LEU A 361 13.82 -10.10 -9.25
CA LEU A 361 14.55 -10.35 -10.49
C LEU A 361 14.96 -11.83 -10.62
N PRO A 362 14.84 -12.44 -11.82
CA PRO A 362 14.49 -11.83 -13.11
C PRO A 362 13.02 -12.06 -13.52
N TYR A 363 12.11 -12.22 -12.57
CA TYR A 363 10.77 -12.74 -12.84
C TYR A 363 9.78 -11.66 -13.29
N ASN A 364 9.93 -10.40 -12.87
CA ASN A 364 8.95 -9.33 -13.10
C ASN A 364 7.57 -9.62 -12.46
N GLU A 365 6.76 -8.58 -12.26
CA GLU A 365 5.41 -8.68 -11.69
C GLU A 365 4.48 -9.42 -12.68
N ILE A 366 4.53 -9.03 -13.96
CA ILE A 366 3.76 -9.63 -15.05
C ILE A 366 4.40 -10.95 -15.52
N LEU A 367 4.09 -12.03 -14.81
CA LEU A 367 4.44 -13.39 -15.20
C LEU A 367 3.33 -14.04 -16.03
N ASN A 368 3.69 -14.84 -17.04
CA ASN A 368 2.71 -15.57 -17.83
C ASN A 368 1.99 -16.65 -16.98
N ASP A 369 0.65 -16.65 -17.00
CA ASP A 369 -0.29 -17.49 -16.21
C ASP A 369 0.10 -18.96 -15.98
N ASP A 370 0.78 -19.61 -16.93
CA ASP A 370 1.12 -21.04 -16.86
C ASP A 370 2.25 -21.36 -15.85
N GLN A 371 2.85 -20.35 -15.21
CA GLN A 371 4.08 -20.52 -14.42
C GLN A 371 3.92 -20.33 -12.91
N LEU A 372 2.79 -19.77 -12.43
CA LEU A 372 2.64 -19.43 -11.03
C LEU A 372 1.88 -20.49 -10.22
N PRO A 373 2.46 -21.01 -9.11
CA PRO A 373 1.74 -21.91 -8.23
C PRO A 373 0.56 -21.22 -7.56
N ARG A 374 -0.61 -21.86 -7.57
CA ARG A 374 -1.81 -21.40 -6.84
C ARG A 374 -1.93 -22.11 -5.50
N MET A 375 -2.40 -21.41 -4.48
CA MET A 375 -2.65 -22.01 -3.17
C MET A 375 -3.95 -22.77 -3.17
N ASN A 376 -3.92 -23.95 -2.55
CA ASN A 376 -5.12 -24.76 -2.35
C ASN A 376 -5.52 -24.70 -0.89
N GLY A 377 -6.33 -23.71 -0.47
CA GLY A 377 -7.40 -23.80 0.55
C GLY A 377 -7.21 -24.55 1.88
N THR A 378 -6.02 -25.04 2.24
CA THR A 378 -5.83 -26.02 3.32
C THR A 378 -5.33 -25.41 4.62
N GLY A 379 -5.06 -24.10 4.65
CA GLY A 379 -4.61 -23.35 5.83
C GLY A 379 -5.74 -22.52 6.46
N ASP A 380 -5.58 -22.17 7.73
CA ASP A 380 -6.42 -21.15 8.36
C ASP A 380 -6.13 -19.80 7.69
N THR A 381 -7.11 -19.26 6.97
CA THR A 381 -7.01 -17.91 6.41
C THR A 381 -7.09 -16.87 7.54
N PRO A 382 -6.18 -15.88 7.59
CA PRO A 382 -6.29 -14.79 8.54
C PRO A 382 -7.65 -14.09 8.41
N THR A 383 -8.40 -14.07 9.51
CA THR A 383 -9.63 -13.27 9.59
C THR A 383 -9.28 -11.79 9.52
N THR A 384 -10.21 -10.95 9.04
CA THR A 384 -10.04 -9.50 9.13
C THR A 384 -9.79 -9.10 10.58
N SER A 385 -8.62 -8.52 10.84
CA SER A 385 -8.28 -8.11 12.19
C SER A 385 -9.04 -6.82 12.50
N GLY A 386 -10.23 -6.95 13.11
CA GLY A 386 -10.91 -5.79 13.64
C GLY A 386 -9.99 -5.11 14.64
N GLU A 387 -9.55 -3.89 14.36
CA GLU A 387 -8.74 -3.14 15.30
C GLU A 387 -9.47 -3.06 16.63
N THR A 388 -8.88 -3.66 17.68
CA THR A 388 -9.49 -3.65 19.02
C THR A 388 -9.71 -2.22 19.55
N LEU A 389 -9.03 -1.22 18.97
CA LEU A 389 -9.11 0.21 19.31
C LEU A 389 -8.95 1.09 18.04
N PRO A 390 -10.01 1.31 17.23
CA PRO A 390 -9.92 1.94 15.91
C PRO A 390 -9.34 3.37 15.92
N LEU A 391 -9.60 4.14 16.98
CA LEU A 391 -9.03 5.49 17.12
C LEU A 391 -7.51 5.49 17.33
N LEU A 392 -6.97 4.43 17.93
CA LEU A 392 -5.52 4.33 18.13
C LEU A 392 -4.81 3.88 16.86
N GLY A 393 -5.43 3.03 16.04
CA GLY A 393 -4.89 2.68 14.73
C GLY A 393 -4.88 3.87 13.79
N GLN A 394 -5.98 4.61 13.70
CA GLN A 394 -6.01 5.88 12.95
C GLN A 394 -4.94 6.87 13.41
N ALA A 395 -4.72 6.98 14.73
CA ALA A 395 -3.65 7.82 15.26
C ALA A 395 -2.25 7.27 14.97
N HIS A 396 -2.09 5.95 14.86
CA HIS A 396 -0.84 5.29 14.52
C HIS A 396 -0.50 5.47 13.04
N ALA A 397 -1.45 5.21 12.14
CA ALA A 397 -1.34 5.52 10.73
C ALA A 397 -1.05 7.02 10.52
N GLY A 398 -1.81 7.90 11.18
CA GLY A 398 -1.56 9.35 11.18
C GLY A 398 -0.15 9.73 11.63
N LEU A 399 0.38 9.04 12.65
CA LEU A 399 1.73 9.27 13.16
C LEU A 399 2.81 8.72 12.22
N SER A 400 2.57 7.56 11.59
CA SER A 400 3.52 6.97 10.65
C SER A 400 3.77 7.92 9.49
N TYR A 401 2.76 8.69 9.04
CA TYR A 401 2.90 9.77 8.04
C TYR A 401 3.91 10.87 8.39
N VAL A 402 4.22 11.05 9.67
CA VAL A 402 5.08 12.14 10.15
C VAL A 402 6.45 11.64 10.56
N VAL A 403 6.54 10.41 11.06
CA VAL A 403 7.79 9.82 11.56
C VAL A 403 7.86 8.34 11.22
N SER A 404 9.05 7.86 10.86
CA SER A 404 9.30 6.42 10.77
C SER A 404 9.15 5.78 12.16
N LEU A 405 8.24 4.81 12.25
CA LEU A 405 7.95 4.09 13.48
C LEU A 405 8.69 2.75 13.46
N PRO A 406 9.35 2.36 14.57
CA PRO A 406 9.92 1.02 14.67
C PRO A 406 8.81 -0.05 14.63
N VAL A 407 9.08 -1.21 14.06
CA VAL A 407 8.13 -2.33 13.93
C VAL A 407 7.49 -2.78 15.27
N TRP A 408 8.19 -2.60 16.39
CA TRP A 408 7.66 -2.90 17.72
C TRP A 408 6.68 -1.84 18.26
N PHE A 409 6.59 -0.68 17.61
CA PHE A 409 5.70 0.42 18.00
C PHE A 409 4.28 0.18 17.45
N GLN A 410 3.45 -0.41 18.29
CA GLN A 410 2.06 -0.75 18.00
C GLN A 410 1.06 0.33 18.47
N PRO A 411 -0.18 0.40 17.93
CA PRO A 411 -1.17 1.44 18.24
C PRO A 411 -1.43 1.68 19.73
N TRP A 412 -1.42 0.62 20.55
CA TRP A 412 -1.66 0.74 22.00
C TRP A 412 -0.59 1.57 22.73
N HIS A 413 0.62 1.73 22.18
CA HIS A 413 1.64 2.62 22.74
C HIS A 413 1.19 4.08 22.73
N ILE A 414 0.39 4.50 21.73
CA ILE A 414 -0.21 5.83 21.70
C ILE A 414 -1.17 6.02 22.88
N GLY A 415 -1.97 4.99 23.17
CA GLY A 415 -2.82 4.96 24.36
C GLY A 415 -2.02 5.09 25.66
N ALA A 416 -0.90 4.37 25.77
CA ALA A 416 0.01 4.45 26.92
C ALA A 416 0.64 5.85 27.06
N LEU A 417 1.05 6.47 25.95
CA LEU A 417 1.57 7.84 25.91
C LEU A 417 0.51 8.85 26.36
N ALA A 418 -0.70 8.78 25.83
CA ALA A 418 -1.81 9.65 26.20
C ALA A 418 -2.13 9.54 27.71
N LEU A 419 -2.20 8.32 28.24
CA LEU A 419 -2.42 8.07 29.66
C LEU A 419 -1.27 8.63 30.52
N GLY A 420 -0.03 8.46 30.08
CA GLY A 420 1.15 9.04 30.71
C GLY A 420 1.09 10.56 30.81
N VAL A 421 0.69 11.24 29.73
CA VAL A 421 0.50 12.70 29.71
C VAL A 421 -0.56 13.13 30.72
N ILE A 422 -1.71 12.43 30.77
CA ILE A 422 -2.77 12.72 31.75
C ILE A 422 -2.23 12.59 33.18
N PHE A 423 -1.51 11.50 33.49
CA PHE A 423 -0.91 11.30 34.82
C PHE A 423 0.12 12.37 35.17
N ALA A 424 0.96 12.79 34.22
CA ALA A 424 1.95 13.84 34.42
C ALA A 424 1.29 15.20 34.70
N LEU A 425 0.25 15.56 33.92
CA LEU A 425 -0.48 16.82 34.08
C LEU A 425 -1.25 16.87 35.41
N VAL A 426 -2.06 15.84 35.69
CA VAL A 426 -2.83 15.74 36.95
C VAL A 426 -1.89 15.69 38.15
N GLY A 427 -0.83 14.88 38.05
CA GLY A 427 0.21 14.77 39.08
C GLY A 427 0.90 16.11 39.35
N GLY A 428 1.29 16.82 38.30
CA GLY A 428 1.90 18.15 38.38
C GLY A 428 1.00 19.19 39.06
N VAL A 429 -0.29 19.23 38.69
CA VAL A 429 -1.28 20.12 39.31
C VAL A 429 -1.46 19.79 40.80
N LEU A 430 -1.47 18.51 41.19
CA LEU A 430 -1.60 18.08 42.58
C LEU A 430 -0.36 18.41 43.42
N VAL A 431 0.85 18.24 42.86
CA VAL A 431 2.09 18.65 43.52
C VAL A 431 2.11 20.17 43.72
N TRP A 432 1.77 20.93 42.67
CA TRP A 432 1.79 22.39 42.72
C TRP A 432 0.74 22.98 43.66
N SER A 433 -0.51 22.52 43.57
CA SER A 433 -1.60 22.97 44.45
C SER A 433 -1.38 22.53 45.90
N GLY A 434 -0.68 21.41 46.11
CA GLY A 434 -0.25 20.95 47.43
C GLY A 434 0.89 21.76 48.05
N ARG A 435 1.68 22.52 47.26
CA ARG A 435 2.72 23.44 47.76
C ARG A 435 2.17 24.81 48.21
N ARG A 436 0.97 25.17 47.75
CA ARG A 436 0.30 26.46 48.06
C ARG A 436 -0.56 26.43 49.34
N ARG A 437 -0.51 25.35 50.12
CA ARG A 437 -1.25 25.19 51.39
C ARG A 437 -0.32 25.07 52.57
#